data_AF-V4TY31-F1
#
_entry.id   AF-V4TY31-F1
#
_cell.length_a   1.000
_cell.length_b   1.000
_cell.length_c   1.000
_cell.angle_alpha   90.00
_cell.angle_beta   90.00
_cell.angle_gamma   90.00
#
_symmetry.space_group_name_H-M   'P 1'
#
loop_
_entity.id
_entity.type
_entity.pdbx_description
1 polymer ?
#
loop_
_entity_poly.entity_id
_entity_poly.type
_entity_poly.pdbx_seq_one_letter_code
_entity_poly.pdbx_strand_id
1 'polypeptide(L)'
;MEDIEICHRLSKILNGLCGVEVLKLSCTLYEILNASLEEGSYFSASFNNLKSLILCVTMAEWTVPLIIRLLNRSPNLEALTIYFDADEYFDEWKISNKAILCLTCHLKTVDLVEFKGHEYELELGDHLEDNEVSEIIFECYTEIPSA
;
A
#
# COMPACT_ATOMS: atom_id res chain seq x y z
N MET A 1 16.18 -20.59 2.71
CA MET A 1 15.31 -21.79 2.55
C MET A 1 14.06 -21.64 3.41
N GLU A 2 14.17 -21.15 4.66
CA GLU A 2 12.99 -20.80 5.49
C GLU A 2 12.16 -19.65 4.91
N ASP A 3 12.79 -18.58 4.39
CA ASP A 3 12.06 -17.42 3.86
C ASP A 3 11.13 -17.76 2.67
N ILE A 4 11.58 -18.67 1.80
CA ILE A 4 10.81 -19.14 0.64
C ILE A 4 9.56 -19.91 1.08
N GLU A 5 9.67 -20.72 2.14
CA GLU A 5 8.52 -21.46 2.67
C GLU A 5 7.47 -20.51 3.27
N ILE A 6 7.92 -19.46 3.98
CA ILE A 6 7.06 -18.43 4.55
C ILE A 6 6.37 -17.64 3.43
N CYS A 7 7.10 -17.25 2.39
CA CYS A 7 6.57 -16.59 1.18
C CYS A 7 5.44 -17.41 0.53
N HIS A 8 5.67 -18.71 0.35
CA HIS A 8 4.70 -19.61 -0.25
C HIS A 8 3.43 -19.76 0.62
N ARG A 9 3.60 -19.86 1.95
CA ARG A 9 2.48 -19.95 2.89
C ARG A 9 1.65 -18.67 2.93
N LEU A 10 2.28 -17.51 3.00
CA LEU A 10 1.58 -16.21 2.98
C LEU A 10 0.83 -16.01 1.68
N SER A 11 1.45 -16.33 0.55
CA SER A 11 0.81 -16.23 -0.76
C SER A 11 -0.42 -17.13 -0.87
N LYS A 12 -0.37 -18.35 -0.32
CA LYS A 12 -1.52 -19.24 -0.23
C LYS A 12 -2.63 -18.66 0.65
N ILE A 13 -2.28 -18.04 1.77
CA ILE A 13 -3.25 -17.37 2.65
C ILE A 13 -3.93 -16.23 1.88
N LEU A 14 -3.16 -15.31 1.31
CA LEU A 14 -3.69 -14.18 0.55
C LEU A 14 -4.57 -14.64 -0.62
N ASN A 15 -4.19 -15.71 -1.33
CA ASN A 15 -5.00 -16.25 -2.41
C ASN A 15 -6.37 -16.78 -1.94
N GLY A 16 -6.47 -17.19 -0.67
CA GLY A 16 -7.72 -17.58 -0.03
C GLY A 16 -8.60 -16.42 0.44
N LEU A 17 -8.08 -15.18 0.44
CA LEU A 17 -8.80 -13.99 0.92
C LEU A 17 -9.64 -13.31 -0.16
N CYS A 18 -9.94 -13.96 -1.28
CA CYS A 18 -10.68 -13.34 -2.39
C CYS A 18 -12.10 -12.85 -2.02
N GLY A 19 -12.68 -13.37 -0.94
CA GLY A 19 -13.99 -12.98 -0.42
C GLY A 19 -14.00 -11.85 0.60
N VAL A 20 -12.83 -11.32 1.00
CA VAL A 20 -12.78 -10.28 2.04
C VAL A 20 -13.13 -8.91 1.49
N GLU A 21 -13.89 -8.14 2.27
CA GLU A 21 -14.21 -6.74 1.94
C GLU A 21 -13.20 -5.75 2.53
N VAL A 22 -12.53 -6.14 3.61
CA VAL A 22 -11.51 -5.32 4.29
C VAL A 22 -10.25 -6.14 4.48
N LEU A 23 -9.11 -5.60 4.03
CA LEU A 23 -7.80 -6.23 4.16
C LEU A 23 -6.85 -5.24 4.83
N LYS A 24 -6.30 -5.64 5.98
CA LYS A 24 -5.24 -4.90 6.68
C LYS A 24 -3.94 -5.70 6.60
N LEU A 25 -2.89 -5.05 6.12
CA LEU A 25 -1.55 -5.62 6.03
C LEU A 25 -0.58 -4.83 6.91
N SER A 26 0.27 -5.55 7.65
CA SER A 26 1.29 -4.98 8.52
C SER A 26 2.65 -4.90 7.81
N CYS A 27 3.50 -3.96 8.24
CA CYS A 27 4.85 -3.71 7.70
C CYS A 27 5.67 -4.99 7.46
N THR A 28 5.69 -5.91 8.43
CA THR A 28 6.46 -7.17 8.39
C THR A 28 6.03 -8.14 7.27
N LEU A 29 4.81 -8.02 6.76
CA LEU A 29 4.33 -8.91 5.69
C LEU A 29 4.88 -8.49 4.32
N TYR A 30 5.33 -7.24 4.18
CA TYR A 30 5.71 -6.72 2.87
C TYR A 30 7.11 -7.13 2.43
N GLU A 31 8.09 -7.22 3.35
CA GLU A 31 9.42 -7.76 3.05
C GLU A 31 9.31 -9.17 2.46
N ILE A 32 8.41 -9.97 3.03
CA ILE A 32 8.18 -11.35 2.62
C ILE A 32 7.43 -11.40 1.27
N LEU A 33 6.48 -10.48 1.04
CA LEU A 33 5.82 -10.36 -0.26
C LEU A 33 6.75 -9.83 -1.35
N ASN A 34 7.74 -9.01 -1.01
CA ASN A 34 8.75 -8.53 -1.94
C ASN A 34 9.74 -9.62 -2.35
N ALA A 35 10.20 -10.45 -1.41
CA ALA A 35 11.00 -11.64 -1.76
C ALA A 35 10.24 -12.56 -2.75
N SER A 36 8.91 -12.58 -2.66
CA SER A 36 8.03 -13.30 -3.58
C SER A 36 7.87 -12.64 -4.97
N LEU A 37 8.21 -11.35 -5.12
CA LEU A 37 8.10 -10.57 -6.35
C LEU A 37 9.24 -10.89 -7.33
N GLU A 38 10.47 -11.05 -6.84
CA GLU A 38 11.65 -11.37 -7.66
C GLU A 38 11.57 -12.76 -8.30
N GLU A 39 10.90 -13.71 -7.65
CA GLU A 39 10.69 -15.08 -8.15
C GLU A 39 9.47 -15.24 -9.09
N GLY A 40 8.76 -14.16 -9.38
CA GLY A 40 7.85 -14.09 -10.53
C GLY A 40 6.43 -14.66 -10.37
N SER A 41 6.08 -15.38 -9.30
CA SER A 41 4.67 -15.81 -9.12
C SER A 41 4.41 -16.49 -7.78
N TYR A 42 3.80 -15.77 -6.84
CA TYR A 42 3.07 -16.44 -5.75
C TYR A 42 1.70 -15.83 -5.44
N PHE A 43 1.53 -14.53 -5.63
CA PHE A 43 0.24 -13.87 -5.42
C PHE A 43 -0.47 -13.55 -6.74
N SER A 44 -1.55 -14.30 -7.03
CA SER A 44 -2.33 -14.23 -8.28
C SER A 44 -3.81 -13.93 -8.08
N ALA A 45 -4.31 -14.02 -6.84
CA ALA A 45 -5.71 -13.77 -6.56
C ALA A 45 -6.10 -12.32 -6.85
N SER A 46 -7.33 -12.19 -7.36
CA SER A 46 -8.00 -10.91 -7.53
C SER A 46 -8.86 -10.66 -6.30
N PHE A 47 -8.70 -9.51 -5.68
CA PHE A 47 -9.47 -9.02 -4.54
C PHE A 47 -10.73 -8.29 -5.01
N ASN A 48 -11.57 -8.97 -5.79
CA ASN A 48 -12.73 -8.35 -6.43
C ASN A 48 -13.81 -7.88 -5.44
N ASN A 49 -13.84 -8.43 -4.23
CA ASN A 49 -14.80 -8.03 -3.19
C ASN A 49 -14.23 -6.96 -2.25
N LEU A 50 -12.95 -6.63 -2.40
CA LEU A 50 -12.26 -5.73 -1.47
C LEU A 50 -12.72 -4.30 -1.71
N LYS A 51 -13.24 -3.69 -0.65
CA LYS A 51 -13.70 -2.31 -0.62
C LYS A 51 -12.75 -1.42 0.17
N SER A 52 -12.07 -1.95 1.17
CA SER A 52 -11.12 -1.19 2.01
C SER A 52 -9.78 -1.92 2.14
N LEU A 53 -8.71 -1.19 1.86
CA LEU A 53 -7.33 -1.66 1.97
C LEU A 53 -6.58 -0.76 2.95
N ILE A 54 -6.03 -1.37 4.00
CA ILE A 54 -5.25 -0.66 5.01
C ILE A 54 -3.82 -1.18 4.96
N LEU A 55 -2.88 -0.29 4.69
CA LEU A 55 -1.45 -0.60 4.53
C LEU A 55 -0.63 0.14 5.58
N CYS A 56 0.36 -0.54 6.16
CA CYS A 56 1.31 0.05 7.10
C CYS A 56 2.72 -0.05 6.51
N VAL A 57 3.16 1.00 5.85
CA VAL A 57 4.26 0.94 4.89
C VAL A 57 5.55 1.47 5.51
N THR A 58 6.66 0.80 5.22
CA THR A 58 8.01 1.31 5.51
C THR A 58 8.56 2.03 4.29
N MET A 59 9.61 2.82 4.50
CA MET A 59 10.21 3.68 3.48
C MET A 59 11.10 2.97 2.45
N ALA A 60 11.02 1.64 2.35
CA ALA A 60 11.86 0.88 1.44
C ALA A 60 11.45 1.04 -0.04
N GLU A 61 12.43 0.93 -0.96
CA GLU A 61 12.23 1.05 -2.42
C GLU A 61 11.13 0.10 -2.95
N TRP A 62 11.01 -1.09 -2.36
CA TRP A 62 10.04 -2.10 -2.78
C TRP A 62 8.60 -1.81 -2.38
N THR A 63 8.36 -0.83 -1.52
CA THR A 63 7.04 -0.49 -0.99
C THR A 63 6.10 -0.02 -2.10
N VAL A 64 6.57 0.88 -2.96
CA VAL A 64 5.76 1.45 -4.06
C VAL A 64 5.27 0.38 -5.05
N PRO A 65 6.16 -0.47 -5.62
CA PRO A 65 5.73 -1.57 -6.49
C PRO A 65 4.67 -2.48 -5.86
N LEU A 66 4.76 -2.72 -4.55
CA LEU A 66 3.84 -3.59 -3.83
C LEU A 66 2.47 -2.94 -3.64
N ILE A 67 2.41 -1.67 -3.27
CA ILE A 67 1.17 -0.89 -3.20
C ILE A 67 0.47 -0.93 -4.56
N ILE A 68 1.18 -0.58 -5.64
CA ILE A 68 0.67 -0.63 -7.02
C ILE A 68 0.11 -2.01 -7.36
N ARG A 69 0.84 -3.08 -7.01
CA ARG A 69 0.41 -4.45 -7.31
C ARG A 69 -0.87 -4.83 -6.58
N LEU A 70 -1.02 -4.43 -5.31
CA LEU A 70 -2.22 -4.68 -4.52
C LEU A 70 -3.42 -3.91 -5.07
N LEU A 71 -3.22 -2.64 -5.42
CA LEU A 71 -4.24 -1.79 -6.03
C LEU A 71 -4.73 -2.35 -7.37
N ASN A 72 -3.81 -2.76 -8.25
CA ASN A 72 -4.14 -3.41 -9.53
C ASN A 72 -4.92 -4.73 -9.39
N ARG A 73 -4.89 -5.35 -8.20
CA ARG A 73 -5.62 -6.59 -7.90
C ARG A 73 -6.93 -6.33 -7.16
N SER A 74 -7.26 -5.08 -6.87
CA SER A 74 -8.41 -4.71 -6.04
C SER A 74 -9.36 -3.81 -6.83
N PRO A 75 -9.96 -4.28 -7.94
CA PRO A 75 -10.63 -3.41 -8.93
C PRO A 75 -11.84 -2.63 -8.38
N ASN A 76 -12.45 -3.08 -7.29
CA ASN A 76 -13.63 -2.46 -6.67
C ASN A 76 -13.28 -1.74 -5.36
N LEU A 77 -12.01 -1.39 -5.17
CA LEU A 77 -11.56 -0.71 -3.97
C LEU A 77 -12.21 0.68 -3.87
N GLU A 78 -12.82 0.94 -2.72
CA GLU A 78 -13.51 2.21 -2.43
C GLU A 78 -12.73 3.08 -1.44
N ALA A 79 -11.94 2.47 -0.55
CA ALA A 79 -11.16 3.16 0.46
C ALA A 79 -9.74 2.61 0.56
N LEU A 80 -8.75 3.51 0.62
CA LEU A 80 -7.35 3.18 0.84
C LEU A 80 -6.84 3.96 2.05
N THR A 81 -6.21 3.28 3.01
CA THR A 81 -5.52 3.92 4.13
C THR A 81 -4.05 3.49 4.10
N ILE A 82 -3.13 4.46 4.13
CA ILE A 82 -1.69 4.24 4.19
C ILE A 82 -1.17 4.85 5.49
N TYR A 83 -0.59 4.03 6.35
CA TYR A 83 0.14 4.44 7.54
C TYR A 83 1.62 4.45 7.22
N PHE A 84 2.30 5.59 7.33
CA PHE A 84 3.74 5.69 7.14
C PHE A 84 4.47 5.33 8.43
N ASP A 85 5.24 4.26 8.42
CA ASP A 85 6.08 3.87 9.57
C ASP A 85 7.29 4.81 9.65
N ALA A 86 7.33 5.58 10.74
CA ALA A 86 8.19 6.73 10.97
C ALA A 86 9.69 6.43 11.14
N ASP A 87 10.07 5.16 11.31
CA ASP A 87 11.36 4.81 11.90
C ASP A 87 12.52 4.64 10.92
N GLU A 88 12.29 4.71 9.60
CA GLU A 88 13.33 4.45 8.60
C GLU A 88 13.46 5.57 7.55
N TYR A 89 14.63 6.23 7.51
CA TYR A 89 14.97 7.27 6.53
C TYR A 89 15.54 6.64 5.26
N PHE A 90 14.75 6.60 4.19
CA PHE A 90 15.25 6.24 2.86
C PHE A 90 14.88 7.33 1.85
N ASP A 91 15.90 7.89 1.19
CA ASP A 91 15.79 9.03 0.27
C ASP A 91 15.36 8.65 -1.17
N GLU A 92 15.06 7.37 -1.44
CA GLU A 92 14.91 6.85 -2.81
C GLU A 92 13.50 6.34 -3.16
N TRP A 93 12.47 6.79 -2.45
CA TRP A 93 11.09 6.52 -2.82
C TRP A 93 10.73 7.30 -4.09
N LYS A 94 10.63 6.63 -5.25
CA LYS A 94 10.20 7.23 -6.52
C LYS A 94 8.97 6.55 -7.07
N ILE A 95 7.89 7.32 -7.21
CA ILE A 95 6.66 6.82 -7.80
C ILE A 95 6.75 6.97 -9.32
N SER A 96 6.59 5.87 -10.05
CA SER A 96 6.40 5.96 -11.50
C SER A 96 4.96 6.35 -11.80
N ASN A 97 4.75 7.59 -12.25
CA ASN A 97 3.49 8.17 -12.73
C ASN A 97 2.55 7.20 -13.49
N LYS A 98 3.10 6.28 -14.30
CA LYS A 98 2.29 5.33 -15.10
C LYS A 98 1.54 4.29 -14.28
N ALA A 99 1.99 3.99 -13.07
CA ALA A 99 1.49 2.88 -12.29
C ALA A 99 0.29 3.24 -11.40
N ILE A 100 0.13 4.52 -11.08
CA ILE A 100 -0.97 5.05 -10.28
C ILE A 100 -2.20 5.38 -11.14
N LEU A 101 -2.04 5.65 -12.44
CA LEU A 101 -3.16 5.87 -13.37
C LEU A 101 -4.15 4.68 -13.47
N CYS A 102 -3.79 3.52 -12.93
CA CYS A 102 -4.64 2.34 -12.82
C CYS A 102 -5.50 2.32 -11.55
N LEU A 103 -5.34 3.34 -10.68
CA LEU A 103 -6.17 3.51 -9.50
C LEU A 103 -7.63 3.46 -9.92
N THR A 104 -8.32 2.60 -9.20
CA THR A 104 -9.64 2.14 -9.54
C THR A 104 -10.59 3.31 -9.65
N CYS A 105 -11.39 3.36 -10.73
CA CYS A 105 -12.46 4.35 -10.95
C CYS A 105 -13.55 4.35 -9.84
N HIS A 106 -13.36 3.56 -8.79
CA HIS A 106 -14.23 3.36 -7.65
C HIS A 106 -13.62 3.85 -6.34
N LEU A 107 -12.34 4.26 -6.33
CA LEU A 107 -11.68 4.77 -5.14
C LEU A 107 -12.29 6.13 -4.76
N LYS A 108 -12.87 6.20 -3.56
CA LYS A 108 -13.59 7.38 -3.07
C LYS A 108 -12.76 8.13 -2.04
N THR A 109 -12.12 7.40 -1.13
CA THR A 109 -11.43 7.96 0.03
C THR A 109 -10.00 7.45 0.10
N VAL A 110 -9.06 8.37 0.34
CA VAL A 110 -7.67 8.03 0.62
C VAL A 110 -7.23 8.71 1.92
N ASP A 111 -6.81 7.90 2.88
CA ASP A 111 -6.33 8.36 4.18
C ASP A 111 -4.81 8.14 4.27
N LEU A 112 -4.05 9.22 4.40
CA LEU A 112 -2.60 9.22 4.59
C LEU A 112 -2.29 9.56 6.05
N VAL A 113 -1.88 8.55 6.81
CA VAL A 113 -1.72 8.61 8.27
C VAL A 113 -0.25 8.66 8.65
N GLU A 114 0.05 9.47 9.67
CA GLU A 114 1.42 9.84 10.06
C GLU A 114 2.14 10.67 8.99
N PHE A 115 1.37 11.45 8.21
CA PHE A 115 1.90 12.31 7.16
C PHE A 115 2.77 13.42 7.76
N LYS A 116 4.05 13.46 7.37
CA LYS A 116 5.05 14.43 7.87
C LYS A 116 5.37 15.54 6.87
N GLY A 117 4.83 15.48 5.67
CA GLY A 117 5.08 16.44 4.59
C GLY A 117 6.40 16.22 3.87
N HIS A 118 6.92 14.99 3.86
CA HIS A 118 8.11 14.67 3.08
C HIS A 118 7.82 14.69 1.57
N GLU A 119 8.85 14.97 0.76
CA GLU A 119 8.71 15.11 -0.70
C GLU A 119 8.05 13.90 -1.37
N TYR A 120 8.31 12.69 -0.87
CA TYR A 120 7.70 11.46 -1.37
C TYR A 120 6.22 11.30 -0.99
N GLU A 121 5.80 11.79 0.19
CA GLU A 121 4.40 11.76 0.61
C GLU A 121 3.60 12.79 -0.19
N LEU A 122 4.22 13.95 -0.46
CA LEU A 122 3.68 14.98 -1.34
C LEU A 122 3.55 14.43 -2.77
N GLU A 123 4.58 13.77 -3.29
CA GLU A 123 4.53 13.13 -4.61
C GLU A 123 3.38 12.11 -4.66
N LEU A 124 3.20 11.27 -3.63
CA LEU A 124 2.07 10.33 -3.57
C LEU A 124 0.72 11.05 -3.55
N GLY A 125 0.59 12.12 -2.78
CA GLY A 125 -0.60 12.97 -2.72
C GLY A 125 -0.95 13.57 -4.08
N ASP A 126 0.04 14.18 -4.75
CA ASP A 126 -0.12 14.77 -6.09
C ASP A 126 -0.62 13.74 -7.11
N HIS A 127 -0.07 12.52 -7.06
CA HIS A 127 -0.51 11.45 -7.96
C HIS A 127 -1.93 10.93 -7.65
N LEU A 128 -2.39 11.04 -6.41
CA LEU A 128 -3.74 10.60 -6.01
C LEU A 128 -4.81 11.62 -6.39
N GLU A 129 -4.48 12.91 -6.35
CA GLU A 129 -5.39 14.01 -6.73
C GLU A 129 -5.86 13.89 -8.19
N ASP A 130 -4.98 13.43 -9.08
CA ASP A 130 -5.28 13.24 -10.50
C ASP A 130 -6.33 12.13 -10.79
N ASN A 131 -6.73 11.31 -9.80
CA ASN A 131 -7.57 10.12 -9.98
C ASN A 131 -9.06 10.29 -9.61
N GLU A 132 -9.59 11.53 -9.61
CA GLU A 132 -11.00 11.84 -9.26
C GLU A 132 -11.42 11.30 -7.87
N VAL A 133 -10.47 11.15 -6.96
CA VAL A 133 -10.74 10.73 -5.58
C VAL A 133 -11.61 11.80 -4.92
N SER A 134 -12.71 11.37 -4.28
CA SER A 134 -13.68 12.30 -3.69
C SER A 134 -13.15 13.00 -2.44
N GLU A 135 -12.29 12.31 -1.68
CA GLU A 135 -11.74 12.82 -0.42
C GLU A 135 -10.33 12.27 -0.19
N ILE A 136 -9.38 13.16 0.09
CA ILE A 136 -8.02 12.84 0.52
C ILE A 136 -7.83 13.44 1.90
N ILE A 137 -7.54 12.60 2.89
CA ILE A 137 -7.34 12.99 4.29
C ILE A 137 -5.87 12.82 4.65
N PHE A 138 -5.27 13.90 5.15
CA PHE A 138 -3.92 13.89 5.70
C PHE A 138 -4.01 13.92 7.23
N GLU A 139 -3.65 12.82 7.90
CA GLU A 139 -3.57 12.77 9.36
C GLU A 139 -2.13 13.01 9.82
N CYS A 140 -1.86 14.25 10.24
CA CYS A 140 -0.59 14.63 10.85
C CYS A 140 -0.66 14.52 12.37
N TYR A 141 0.12 13.63 12.98
CA TYR A 141 0.36 13.66 14.42
C TYR A 141 1.54 14.60 14.69
N THR A 142 1.24 15.82 15.14
CA THR A 142 2.27 16.63 15.78
C THR A 142 2.42 16.14 17.21
N GLU A 143 3.57 15.59 17.56
CA GLU A 143 3.97 15.58 18.97
C GLU A 143 3.99 17.04 19.41
N ILE A 144 2.97 17.47 20.16
CA ILE A 144 3.00 18.76 20.84
C ILE A 144 4.18 18.64 21.81
N PRO A 145 5.27 19.42 21.66
CA PRO A 145 6.37 19.34 22.61
C PRO A 145 5.80 19.63 24.00
N SER A 146 6.01 18.72 24.94
CA SER A 146 5.68 18.98 26.33
C SER A 146 6.54 20.16 26.79
N ALA A 147 5.87 21.27 27.12
CA ALA A 147 6.48 22.52 27.57
C ALA A 147 7.21 22.38 28.90
#